data_AF-A0A8T5BSZ0-F1
#
_entry.id   AF-A0A8T5BSZ0-F1
#
_cell.length_a   1.000
_cell.length_b   1.000
_cell.length_c   1.000
_cell.angle_alpha   90.00
_cell.angle_beta   90.00
_cell.angle_gamma   90.00
#
_symmetry.space_group_name_H-M   'P 1'
#
loop_
_entity.id
_entity.type
_entity.pdbx_description
1 polymer ?
#
loop_
_entity_poly.entity_id
_entity_poly.type
_entity_poly.pdbx_seq_one_letter_code
_entity_poly.pdbx_strand_id
1 'polypeptide(L)'
;MAAKSSLFDKMLSIPSQIIFLILFLLILVPYIRPIMLPVPITSYVIRYKEAMDAVPKGGHVVISLDSSIGGVLETGGAMVATVKYYVNNRPDVKLIIWGMHYDSPIVWSLFIEPILKNRKYGEDYVWFGYIPGADAAIGNYRMIYVVS
;
A
#
# COMPACT_ATOMS: atom_id res chain seq x y z
N MET A 1 -53.55 -24.26 10.11
CA MET A 1 -52.83 -22.97 9.93
C MET A 1 -51.39 -23.34 9.55
N ALA A 2 -51.10 -23.49 8.26
CA ALA A 2 -49.80 -23.95 7.79
C ALA A 2 -48.82 -22.77 7.76
N ALA A 3 -47.96 -22.67 8.77
CA ALA A 3 -46.86 -21.72 8.75
C ALA A 3 -45.94 -22.08 7.58
N LYS A 4 -45.93 -21.22 6.57
CA LYS A 4 -45.07 -21.32 5.39
C LYS A 4 -43.63 -21.42 5.87
N SER A 5 -43.01 -22.60 5.76
CA SER A 5 -41.61 -22.83 6.18
C SER A 5 -40.76 -21.71 5.57
N SER A 6 -40.17 -20.88 6.42
CA SER A 6 -39.44 -19.71 5.97
C SER A 6 -38.27 -20.17 5.11
N LEU A 7 -37.89 -19.40 4.08
CA LEU A 7 -36.68 -19.68 3.29
C LEU A 7 -35.46 -19.88 4.21
N PHE A 8 -35.44 -19.20 5.35
CA PHE A 8 -34.46 -19.37 6.42
C PHE A 8 -34.44 -20.77 7.03
N ASP A 9 -35.59 -21.38 7.32
CA ASP A 9 -35.66 -22.71 7.94
C ASP A 9 -35.15 -23.79 6.97
N LYS A 10 -35.43 -23.62 5.67
CA LYS A 10 -34.88 -24.49 4.62
C LYS A 10 -33.38 -24.35 4.47
N MET A 11 -32.82 -23.14 4.60
CA MET A 11 -31.36 -22.92 4.56
C MET A 11 -30.65 -23.52 5.78
N LEU A 12 -31.27 -23.44 6.97
CA LEU A 12 -30.73 -23.99 8.21
C LEU A 12 -30.83 -25.53 8.27
N SER A 13 -31.76 -26.14 7.52
CA SER A 13 -31.86 -27.60 7.41
C SER A 13 -30.81 -28.25 6.48
N ILE A 14 -30.01 -27.45 5.77
CA ILE A 14 -28.99 -27.96 4.85
C ILE A 14 -27.83 -28.52 5.69
N PRO A 15 -27.37 -29.75 5.41
CA PRO A 15 -26.18 -30.32 6.04
C PRO A 15 -24.98 -29.40 5.87
N SER A 16 -24.23 -29.15 6.96
CA SER A 16 -23.09 -28.24 6.96
C SER A 16 -22.04 -28.60 5.90
N GLN A 17 -21.88 -29.89 5.58
CA GLN A 17 -20.97 -30.38 4.53
C GLN A 17 -21.30 -29.81 3.15
N ILE A 18 -22.60 -29.66 2.82
CA ILE A 18 -23.04 -29.11 1.53
C ILE A 18 -22.79 -27.60 1.50
N ILE A 19 -23.01 -26.92 2.62
CA ILE A 19 -22.71 -25.48 2.76
C ILE A 19 -21.21 -25.24 2.56
N PHE A 20 -20.34 -26.06 3.17
CA PHE A 20 -18.89 -25.96 2.99
C PHE A 20 -18.45 -26.29 1.56
N LEU A 21 -19.10 -27.26 0.88
CA LEU A 21 -18.81 -27.55 -0.53
C LEU A 21 -19.18 -26.38 -1.44
N ILE A 22 -20.34 -25.76 -1.22
CA ILE A 22 -20.77 -24.58 -1.98
C ILE A 22 -19.83 -23.40 -1.71
N LEU A 23 -19.45 -23.17 -0.45
CA LEU A 23 -18.49 -22.14 -0.08
C LEU A 23 -17.12 -22.39 -0.73
N PHE A 24 -16.66 -23.64 -0.72
CA PHE A 24 -15.42 -24.05 -1.37
C PHE A 24 -15.46 -23.76 -2.87
N LEU A 25 -16.56 -24.11 -3.55
CA LEU A 25 -16.73 -23.79 -4.98
C LEU A 25 -16.79 -22.28 -5.21
N LEU A 26 -17.47 -21.51 -4.36
CA LEU A 26 -17.56 -20.05 -4.45
C LEU A 26 -16.20 -19.37 -4.28
N ILE A 27 -15.31 -19.91 -3.45
CA ILE A 27 -13.92 -19.44 -3.31
C ILE A 27 -13.08 -19.95 -4.48
N LEU A 28 -13.30 -21.18 -4.95
CA LEU A 28 -12.51 -21.78 -6.03
C LEU A 28 -12.71 -21.05 -7.38
N VAL A 29 -13.93 -20.57 -7.66
CA VAL A 29 -14.25 -19.83 -8.90
C VAL A 29 -13.37 -18.58 -9.11
N PRO A 30 -13.28 -17.60 -8.18
CA PRO A 30 -12.41 -16.43 -8.34
C PRO A 30 -10.92 -16.80 -8.35
N TYR A 31 -10.52 -17.94 -7.77
CA TYR A 31 -9.15 -18.44 -7.87
C TYR A 31 -8.80 -18.97 -9.27
N ILE A 32 -9.71 -19.68 -9.94
CA ILE A 32 -9.49 -20.20 -11.31
C ILE A 32 -9.69 -19.09 -12.36
N ARG A 33 -10.64 -18.19 -12.12
CA ARG A 33 -10.91 -17.04 -12.98
C ARG A 33 -10.97 -15.79 -12.12
N PRO A 34 -9.87 -15.02 -12.01
CA PRO A 34 -9.90 -13.76 -11.28
C PRO A 34 -10.97 -12.87 -11.89
N ILE A 35 -12.05 -12.68 -11.13
CA ILE A 35 -13.10 -11.74 -11.47
C ILE A 35 -12.46 -10.37 -11.29
N MET A 36 -12.09 -9.73 -12.40
CA MET A 36 -11.51 -8.40 -12.40
C MET A 36 -12.58 -7.41 -11.95
N LEU A 37 -12.67 -7.22 -10.64
CA LEU A 37 -13.53 -6.20 -10.07
C LEU A 37 -12.94 -4.84 -10.48
N PRO A 38 -13.74 -3.95 -11.11
CA PRO A 38 -13.28 -2.60 -11.37
C PRO A 38 -13.05 -1.93 -10.02
N VAL A 39 -11.79 -1.75 -9.64
CA VAL A 39 -11.42 -0.97 -8.45
C VAL A 39 -11.59 0.49 -8.85
N PRO A 40 -12.63 1.20 -8.36
CA PRO A 40 -12.85 2.57 -8.77
C PRO A 40 -11.70 3.43 -8.27
N ILE A 41 -11.23 4.34 -9.12
CA ILE A 41 -10.26 5.35 -8.71
C ILE A 41 -10.96 6.27 -7.70
N THR A 42 -10.45 6.30 -6.47
CA THR A 42 -11.02 7.14 -5.42
C THR A 42 -10.54 8.58 -5.56
N SER A 43 -11.31 9.52 -5.01
CA SER A 43 -10.92 10.93 -4.95
C SER A 43 -9.59 11.15 -4.23
N TYR A 44 -9.24 10.29 -3.26
CA TYR A 44 -7.96 10.31 -2.57
C TYR A 44 -6.78 10.02 -3.51
N VAL A 45 -6.92 9.02 -4.38
CA VAL A 45 -5.86 8.67 -5.36
C VAL A 45 -5.67 9.80 -6.36
N ILE A 46 -6.75 10.43 -6.83
CA ILE A 46 -6.69 11.57 -7.75
C ILE A 46 -5.93 12.73 -7.10
N ARG A 47 -6.31 13.13 -5.90
CA ARG A 47 -5.65 14.21 -5.15
C ARG A 47 -4.20 13.91 -4.84
N TYR A 48 -3.88 12.65 -4.50
CA TYR A 48 -2.51 12.23 -4.26
C TYR A 48 -1.65 12.38 -5.52
N LYS A 49 -2.16 11.94 -6.67
CA LYS A 49 -1.49 12.10 -7.97
C LYS A 49 -1.32 13.58 -8.34
N GLU A 50 -2.34 14.41 -8.13
CA GLU A 50 -2.25 15.86 -8.33
C GLU A 50 -1.17 16.50 -7.45
N ALA A 51 -1.06 16.08 -6.19
CA ALA A 51 -0.01 16.56 -5.29
C ALA A 51 1.39 16.16 -5.77
N MET A 52 1.55 14.94 -6.30
CA MET A 52 2.81 14.49 -6.90
C MET A 52 3.16 15.30 -8.16
N ASP A 53 2.16 15.69 -8.94
CA ASP A 53 2.36 16.53 -10.13
C ASP A 53 2.71 17.98 -9.79
N ALA A 54 2.15 18.51 -8.71
CA ALA A 54 2.38 19.86 -8.26
C ALA A 54 3.81 20.12 -7.77
N VAL A 55 4.61 19.07 -7.54
CA VAL A 55 6.03 19.20 -7.19
C VAL A 55 6.73 20.02 -8.28
N PRO A 56 7.46 21.11 -7.93
CA PRO A 56 8.18 21.92 -8.90
C PRO A 56 9.22 21.12 -9.69
N LYS A 57 9.57 21.59 -10.90
CA LYS A 57 10.66 20.97 -11.68
C LYS A 57 11.97 21.07 -10.92
N GLY A 58 12.70 19.95 -10.82
CA GLY A 58 13.93 19.91 -10.01
C GLY A 58 13.68 19.92 -8.49
N GLY A 59 12.42 19.80 -8.07
CA GLY A 59 12.03 19.76 -6.67
C GLY A 59 12.48 18.49 -5.97
N HIS A 60 12.30 18.48 -4.64
CA HIS A 60 12.67 17.36 -3.78
C HIS A 60 11.42 16.74 -3.16
N VAL A 61 11.40 15.41 -3.07
CA VAL A 61 10.32 14.66 -2.42
C VAL A 61 10.91 13.76 -1.36
N VAL A 62 10.30 13.81 -0.18
CA VAL A 62 10.66 12.98 0.96
C VAL A 62 9.72 11.78 1.02
N ILE A 63 10.28 10.58 1.16
CA ILE A 63 9.54 9.33 1.29
C ILE A 63 10.02 8.59 2.54
N SER A 64 9.10 8.29 3.44
CA SER A 64 9.35 7.51 4.64
C SER A 64 8.87 6.07 4.43
N LEU A 65 9.74 5.09 4.67
CA LEU A 65 9.42 3.66 4.56
C LEU A 65 9.00 3.10 5.92
N ASP A 66 7.71 3.22 6.25
CA ASP A 66 7.19 2.94 7.60
C ASP A 66 6.30 1.71 7.60
N SER A 67 6.84 0.59 7.14
CA SER A 67 6.11 -0.67 7.11
C SER A 67 7.01 -1.82 7.52
N SER A 68 6.44 -2.77 8.25
CA SER A 68 7.07 -4.06 8.49
C SER A 68 7.11 -4.87 7.21
N ILE A 69 7.96 -5.89 7.17
CA ILE A 69 8.02 -6.80 6.02
C ILE A 69 6.70 -7.55 5.80
N GLY A 70 5.91 -7.77 6.85
CA GLY A 70 4.56 -8.33 6.74
C GLY A 70 3.54 -7.31 6.23
N GLY A 71 3.62 -6.07 6.70
CA GLY A 71 2.70 -4.98 6.33
C GLY A 71 2.90 -4.45 4.92
N VAL A 72 4.11 -4.60 4.36
CA VAL A 72 4.41 -4.16 2.98
C VAL A 72 3.55 -4.86 1.92
N LEU A 73 2.98 -6.04 2.22
CA LEU A 73 2.07 -6.72 1.31
C LEU A 73 0.75 -5.97 1.14
N GLU A 74 0.33 -5.23 2.17
CA GLU A 74 -0.91 -4.44 2.16
C GLU A 74 -0.66 -3.01 1.69
N THR A 75 0.44 -2.38 2.15
CA THR A 75 0.72 -0.95 1.91
C THR A 75 1.75 -0.70 0.83
N GLY A 76 2.59 -1.69 0.52
CA GLY A 76 3.75 -1.55 -0.36
C GLY A 76 3.39 -1.27 -1.81
N GLY A 77 2.18 -1.62 -2.26
CA GLY A 77 1.69 -1.29 -3.59
C GLY A 77 1.70 0.21 -3.86
N ALA A 78 1.19 1.01 -2.92
CA ALA A 78 1.17 2.46 -3.05
C ALA A 78 2.59 3.05 -3.01
N MET A 79 3.42 2.57 -2.08
CA MET A 79 4.82 2.98 -1.93
C MET A 79 5.63 2.74 -3.21
N VAL A 80 5.55 1.52 -3.77
CA VAL A 80 6.21 1.14 -5.03
C VAL A 80 5.68 1.97 -6.20
N ALA A 81 4.37 2.23 -6.26
CA ALA A 81 3.78 3.07 -7.31
C ALA A 81 4.31 4.52 -7.23
N THR A 82 4.39 5.10 -6.04
CA THR A 82 4.95 6.45 -5.82
C THR A 82 6.39 6.55 -6.31
N VAL A 83 7.26 5.61 -5.92
CA VAL A 83 8.66 5.62 -6.38
C VAL A 83 8.75 5.43 -7.89
N LYS A 84 8.01 4.47 -8.46
CA LYS A 84 7.97 4.26 -9.92
C LYS A 84 7.50 5.48 -10.67
N TYR A 85 6.51 6.21 -10.15
CA TYR A 85 6.02 7.44 -10.75
C TYR A 85 7.12 8.48 -10.86
N TYR A 86 7.85 8.75 -9.77
CA TYR A 86 8.93 9.73 -9.81
C TYR A 86 10.09 9.27 -10.70
N VAL A 87 10.42 7.98 -10.69
CA VAL A 87 11.50 7.44 -11.54
C VAL A 87 11.15 7.53 -13.03
N ASN A 88 9.92 7.21 -13.42
CA ASN A 88 9.54 7.08 -14.83
C ASN A 88 8.93 8.35 -15.41
N ASN A 89 8.11 9.08 -14.65
CA ASN A 89 7.32 10.21 -15.13
C ASN A 89 7.90 11.56 -14.72
N ARG A 90 8.67 11.62 -13.63
CA ARG A 90 9.23 12.85 -13.07
C ARG A 90 10.73 12.71 -12.73
N PRO A 91 11.58 12.31 -13.70
CA PRO A 91 13.00 12.08 -13.44
C PRO A 91 13.75 13.35 -13.02
N ASP A 92 13.17 14.54 -13.23
CA ASP A 92 13.66 15.82 -12.74
C ASP A 92 13.58 15.95 -11.21
N VAL A 93 12.66 15.24 -10.56
CA VAL A 93 12.46 15.30 -9.11
C VAL A 93 13.49 14.44 -8.39
N LYS A 94 14.04 14.96 -7.30
CA LYS A 94 15.04 14.30 -6.45
C LYS A 94 14.40 13.62 -5.26
N LEU A 95 14.80 12.38 -4.97
CA LEU A 95 14.18 11.56 -3.93
C LEU A 95 15.04 11.51 -2.67
N ILE A 96 14.44 11.85 -1.53
CA ILE A 96 15.04 11.71 -0.21
C ILE A 96 14.26 10.63 0.52
N ILE A 97 14.93 9.52 0.83
CA ILE A 97 14.26 8.34 1.37
C ILE A 97 14.91 7.93 2.69
N TRP A 98 14.09 7.69 3.70
CA TRP A 98 14.51 7.11 4.97
C TRP A 98 13.50 6.07 5.43
N GLY A 99 13.87 5.30 6.45
CA GLY A 99 12.97 4.38 7.12
C GLY A 99 12.80 4.71 8.59
N MET A 100 11.56 4.67 9.09
CA MET A 100 11.29 4.82 10.53
C MET A 100 10.91 3.50 11.20
N HIS A 101 10.78 2.41 10.44
CA HIS A 101 10.53 1.07 10.95
C HIS A 101 11.83 0.23 10.94
N TYR A 102 12.02 -0.67 11.90
CA TYR A 102 13.26 -1.46 11.97
C TYR A 102 13.46 -2.36 10.73
N ASP A 103 12.37 -2.78 10.07
CA ASP A 103 12.39 -3.53 8.80
C ASP A 103 12.65 -2.66 7.55
N SER A 104 12.74 -1.33 7.65
CA SER A 104 12.90 -0.47 6.47
C SER A 104 14.12 -0.83 5.59
N PRO A 105 15.27 -1.30 6.11
CA PRO A 105 16.38 -1.75 5.27
C PRO A 105 16.05 -2.98 4.41
N ILE A 106 15.25 -3.92 4.92
CA ILE A 106 14.84 -5.10 4.13
C ILE A 106 13.75 -4.72 3.12
N VAL A 107 12.85 -3.81 3.48
CA VAL A 107 11.84 -3.27 2.55
C VAL A 107 12.52 -2.50 1.41
N TRP A 108 13.53 -1.70 1.73
CA TRP A 108 14.33 -0.97 0.75
C TRP A 108 14.95 -1.91 -0.29
N SER A 109 15.71 -2.90 0.16
CA SER A 109 16.48 -3.78 -0.73
C SER A 109 15.58 -4.63 -1.63
N LEU A 110 14.43 -5.09 -1.10
CA LEU A 110 13.51 -5.94 -1.86
C LEU A 110 12.60 -5.17 -2.80
N PHE A 111 12.13 -3.98 -2.41
CA PHE A 111 11.06 -3.30 -3.15
C PHE A 111 11.48 -2.00 -3.82
N ILE A 112 12.40 -1.22 -3.22
CA ILE A 112 12.70 0.14 -3.69
C ILE A 112 13.99 0.19 -4.52
N GLU A 113 15.07 -0.39 -4.00
CA GLU A 113 16.37 -0.43 -4.68
C GLU A 113 16.29 -0.98 -6.12
N PRO A 114 15.52 -2.05 -6.42
CA PRO A 114 15.41 -2.55 -7.79
C PRO A 114 14.77 -1.57 -8.78
N ILE A 115 13.97 -0.61 -8.29
CA ILE A 115 13.30 0.42 -9.11
C ILE A 115 14.30 1.54 -9.47
N LEU A 116 15.28 1.79 -8.60
CA LEU A 116 16.22 2.91 -8.72
C LEU A 116 17.47 2.57 -9.54
N LYS A 117 17.56 1.40 -10.17
CA LYS A 117 18.75 0.93 -10.93
C LYS A 117 19.30 1.93 -11.94
N ASN A 118 18.44 2.74 -12.57
CA ASN A 118 18.82 3.74 -13.57
C ASN A 118 18.94 5.16 -13.00
N ARG A 119 18.92 5.31 -11.66
CA ARG A 119 19.05 6.59 -10.95
C ARG A 119 20.40 6.62 -10.26
N LYS A 120 21.02 7.79 -10.18
CA LYS A 120 22.31 7.95 -9.52
C LYS A 120 22.15 8.27 -8.04
N TYR A 121 22.77 7.48 -7.18
CA TYR A 121 22.85 7.78 -5.74
C TYR A 121 23.64 9.09 -5.51
N GLY A 122 23.14 9.96 -4.63
CA GLY A 122 23.73 11.26 -4.33
C GLY A 122 23.40 12.38 -5.32
N GLU A 123 22.95 12.05 -6.54
CA GLU A 123 22.48 13.03 -7.53
C GLU A 123 20.96 12.99 -7.68
N ASP A 124 20.36 11.82 -7.88
CA ASP A 124 18.93 11.61 -8.16
C ASP A 124 18.14 11.15 -6.95
N TYR A 125 18.80 10.41 -6.06
CA TYR A 125 18.20 9.95 -4.82
C TYR A 125 19.24 9.79 -3.71
N VAL A 126 18.78 9.88 -2.47
CA VAL A 126 19.54 9.51 -1.27
C VAL A 126 18.72 8.59 -0.39
N TRP A 127 19.38 7.59 0.20
CA TRP A 127 18.81 6.66 1.16
C TRP A 127 19.56 6.81 2.48
N PHE A 128 18.89 7.34 3.50
CA PHE A 128 19.49 7.56 4.82
C PHE A 128 19.49 6.31 5.71
N GLY A 129 18.87 5.22 5.28
CA GLY A 129 18.72 4.03 6.11
C GLY A 129 17.61 4.14 7.14
N TYR A 130 17.66 3.23 8.11
CA TYR A 130 16.77 3.23 9.25
C TYR A 130 17.21 4.27 10.28
N ILE A 131 16.30 5.15 10.66
CA ILE A 131 16.50 6.16 11.69
C ILE A 131 15.80 5.66 12.96
N PRO A 132 16.56 5.16 13.96
CA PRO A 132 15.98 4.68 15.22
C PRO A 132 15.40 5.85 16.04
N GLY A 133 14.38 5.56 16.83
CA GLY A 133 13.73 6.54 17.73
C GLY A 133 12.38 7.05 17.25
N ALA A 134 11.92 6.64 16.06
CA ALA A 134 10.61 6.97 15.55
C ALA A 134 9.47 6.30 16.32
N ASP A 135 9.56 5.01 16.63
CA ASP A 135 8.54 4.31 17.45
C ASP A 135 8.38 4.97 18.83
N ALA A 136 9.47 5.54 19.38
CA ALA A 136 9.46 6.33 20.61
C ALA A 136 8.91 7.77 20.40
N ALA A 137 9.06 8.35 19.20
CA ALA A 137 8.53 9.67 18.83
C ALA A 137 7.06 9.64 18.37
N ILE A 138 6.51 8.47 17.97
CA ILE A 138 5.09 8.32 17.60
C ILE A 138 4.17 8.62 18.80
N GLY A 139 4.63 8.42 20.02
CA GLY A 139 3.96 8.90 21.23
C GLY A 139 3.91 10.43 21.37
N ASN A 140 4.63 11.20 20.53
CA ASN A 140 4.86 12.63 20.68
C ASN A 140 4.52 13.48 19.42
N TYR A 141 3.98 12.91 18.32
CA TYR A 141 3.69 13.64 17.07
C TYR A 141 2.57 14.70 17.11
N ARG A 142 2.10 15.10 18.30
CA ARG A 142 1.06 16.13 18.44
C ARG A 142 1.59 17.58 18.41
N MET A 143 2.86 17.82 18.05
CA MET A 143 3.53 19.13 18.23
C MET A 143 4.30 19.70 17.02
N ILE A 144 4.13 19.22 15.78
CA ILE A 144 4.88 19.77 14.62
C ILE A 144 3.99 20.21 13.44
N TYR A 145 2.66 20.31 13.62
CA TYR A 145 1.76 20.95 12.64
C TYR A 145 1.17 22.29 13.14
N VAL A 146 1.92 23.05 13.94
CA VAL A 146 1.57 24.44 14.29
C VAL A 146 2.83 25.30 14.31
N VAL A 147 3.56 25.39 13.19
CA VAL A 147 4.32 26.60 12.84
C VAL A 147 4.46 26.68 11.32
N SER A 148 3.44 27.22 10.65
CA SER A 148 3.53 27.96 9.38
C SER A 148 2.30 28.84 9.27
#